data_AF-A0A0R2DHL1-F1
#
_entry.id   AF-A0A0R2DHL1-F1
#
_cell.length_a   1.000
_cell.length_b   1.000
_cell.length_c   1.000
_cell.angle_alpha   90.00
_cell.angle_beta   90.00
_cell.angle_gamma   90.00
#
_symmetry.space_group_name_H-M   'P 1'
#
loop_
_entity.id
_entity.type
_entity.pdbx_description
1 polymer ?
#
loop_
_entity_poly.entity_id
_entity_poly.type
_entity_poly.pdbx_seq_one_letter_code
_entity_poly.pdbx_strand_id
1 'polypeptide(L)'
;MKSQEWLYLKRHPAIWRILLGILVIPLFYAGLFLASVWNPYGELNRLPMAVVDRDRPTRTVHWGRTVTQSLINGKSLQFHRMTARTAQRELKAGRLFLVLNIPENASETLSRLATTPRQLRLTYDTNAGQSTVAAKMGATAMQKLQATLNQSAIQAELQASQTAAVAAGKGLTTSAQQLGQLSQAGVAGLPAAQVAAATQKIVAGLTQGGAQLRQVRRAEQLKQLAMPVKLIQHDVVGVANNGTGMAPYFMVISLFVGCITLNIIYDAGTRHGPHRNFAIAWLDKMGFLWGFVVLAASGMWLGVRYIIGLRPLEAGSTYLLSLLIVLAFFSLVTCFRLWLGLTGAWLMLLFMLFQIGASGGTYPIQLTNPFYRAVHPYLPMTVAMAGLRHTISLGGSITGIIWILVGMTVVFSLGTLAYFYCHRSDEVVL
;
A
#
# COMPACT_ATOMS: atom_id res chain seq x y z
N MET A 1 -24.86 -43.04 -18.75
CA MET A 1 -25.90 -42.20 -19.38
C MET A 1 -25.19 -41.07 -20.12
N LYS A 2 -25.52 -40.79 -21.39
CA LYS A 2 -24.96 -39.62 -22.08
C LYS A 2 -25.65 -38.37 -21.50
N SER A 3 -24.88 -37.36 -21.13
CA SER A 3 -25.42 -36.09 -20.65
C SER A 3 -26.17 -35.39 -21.77
N GLN A 4 -27.40 -34.98 -21.49
CA GLN A 4 -28.25 -34.29 -22.46
C GLN A 4 -27.81 -32.85 -22.66
N GLU A 5 -27.24 -32.22 -21.63
CA GLU A 5 -26.67 -30.87 -21.74
C GLU A 5 -25.55 -30.79 -22.77
N TRP A 6 -24.65 -31.78 -22.76
CA TRP A 6 -23.59 -31.85 -23.78
C TRP A 6 -24.14 -32.11 -25.18
N LEU A 7 -25.25 -32.83 -25.33
CA LEU A 7 -25.91 -33.06 -26.62
C LEU A 7 -26.58 -31.79 -27.13
N TYR A 8 -27.27 -31.05 -26.25
CA TYR A 8 -27.86 -29.76 -26.55
C TYR A 8 -26.82 -28.76 -27.05
N LEU A 9 -25.68 -28.63 -26.36
CA LEU A 9 -24.61 -27.73 -26.80
C LEU A 9 -23.98 -28.10 -28.15
N LYS A 10 -23.92 -29.40 -28.48
CA LYS A 10 -23.46 -29.85 -29.82
C LYS A 10 -24.42 -29.43 -30.92
N ARG A 11 -25.72 -29.37 -30.64
CA ARG A 11 -26.75 -28.90 -31.60
C ARG A 11 -26.82 -27.37 -31.67
N HIS A 12 -26.40 -26.66 -30.62
CA HIS A 12 -26.47 -25.20 -30.52
C HIS A 12 -25.08 -24.55 -30.36
N PRO A 13 -24.26 -24.50 -31.43
CA PRO A 13 -22.88 -23.99 -31.37
C PRO A 13 -22.78 -22.50 -30.96
N ALA A 14 -23.87 -21.72 -31.12
CA ALA A 14 -23.91 -20.34 -30.64
C ALA A 14 -23.75 -20.24 -29.11
N ILE A 15 -24.33 -21.18 -28.37
CA ILE A 15 -24.29 -21.19 -26.90
C ILE A 15 -22.87 -21.49 -26.41
N TRP A 16 -22.12 -22.32 -27.14
CA TRP A 16 -20.72 -22.57 -26.82
C TRP A 16 -19.86 -21.30 -26.83
N ARG A 17 -20.07 -20.41 -27.80
CA ARG A 17 -19.33 -19.13 -27.87
C ARG A 17 -19.64 -18.23 -26.68
N ILE A 18 -20.89 -18.22 -26.25
CA ILE A 18 -21.35 -17.45 -25.09
C ILE A 18 -20.70 -18.01 -23.81
N LEU A 19 -20.74 -19.33 -23.62
CA LEU A 19 -20.11 -19.99 -22.47
C LEU A 19 -18.60 -19.76 -22.44
N LEU A 20 -17.91 -19.82 -23.57
CA LEU A 20 -16.47 -19.48 -23.63
C LEU A 20 -16.21 -18.02 -23.21
N GLY A 21 -17.08 -17.09 -23.59
CA GLY A 21 -16.99 -15.70 -23.13
C GLY A 21 -17.15 -15.57 -21.60
N ILE A 22 -18.13 -16.27 -21.03
CA ILE A 22 -18.40 -16.26 -19.57
C ILE A 22 -17.24 -16.88 -18.78
N LEU A 23 -16.59 -17.91 -19.34
CA LEU A 23 -15.47 -18.61 -18.71
C LEU A 23 -14.31 -17.66 -18.36
N VAL A 24 -14.10 -16.62 -19.18
CA VAL A 24 -13.02 -15.65 -19.01
C VAL A 24 -13.37 -14.55 -18.01
N ILE A 25 -14.65 -14.35 -17.69
CA ILE A 25 -15.10 -13.22 -16.84
C ILE A 25 -14.40 -13.20 -15.47
N PRO A 26 -14.32 -14.30 -14.70
CA PRO A 26 -13.66 -14.25 -13.40
C PRO A 26 -12.18 -13.89 -13.50
N LEU A 27 -11.47 -14.42 -14.52
CA LEU A 27 -10.07 -14.07 -14.76
C LEU A 27 -9.92 -12.61 -15.16
N PHE A 28 -10.73 -12.13 -16.09
CA PHE A 28 -10.67 -10.76 -16.58
C PHE A 28 -10.90 -9.76 -15.44
N TYR A 29 -11.92 -10.01 -14.61
CA TYR A 29 -12.23 -9.17 -13.46
C TYR A 29 -11.09 -9.20 -12.44
N ALA A 30 -10.68 -10.38 -11.95
CA ALA A 30 -9.60 -10.46 -10.97
C ALA A 30 -8.30 -9.87 -11.51
N GLY A 31 -7.94 -10.20 -12.75
CA GLY A 31 -6.71 -9.78 -13.41
C GLY A 31 -6.61 -8.27 -13.61
N LEU A 32 -7.65 -7.64 -14.19
CA LEU A 32 -7.64 -6.19 -14.41
C LEU A 32 -7.56 -5.40 -13.10
N PHE A 33 -8.39 -5.77 -12.12
CA PHE A 33 -8.40 -5.06 -10.85
C PHE A 33 -7.09 -5.26 -10.10
N LEU A 34 -6.55 -6.50 -10.03
CA LEU A 34 -5.27 -6.73 -9.38
C LEU A 34 -4.11 -6.04 -10.07
N ALA A 35 -4.06 -6.06 -11.41
CA ALA A 35 -3.03 -5.36 -12.17
C ALA A 35 -3.05 -3.85 -11.87
N SER A 36 -4.23 -3.26 -11.71
CA SER A 36 -4.38 -1.82 -11.43
C SER A 36 -3.83 -1.40 -10.06
N VAL A 37 -3.82 -2.31 -9.06
CA VAL A 37 -3.38 -2.01 -7.69
C VAL A 37 -2.21 -2.88 -7.22
N TRP A 38 -1.45 -3.47 -8.15
CA TRP A 38 -0.45 -4.48 -7.81
C TRP A 38 0.65 -3.93 -6.91
N ASN A 39 1.27 -2.81 -7.27
CA ASN A 39 2.38 -2.24 -6.50
C ASN A 39 2.41 -0.69 -6.44
N PRO A 40 1.32 -0.01 -6.03
CA PRO A 40 1.30 1.45 -5.92
C PRO A 40 2.37 2.01 -4.96
N TYR A 41 2.74 1.27 -3.91
CA TYR A 41 3.77 1.68 -2.95
C TYR A 41 5.21 1.56 -3.48
N GLY A 42 5.45 0.67 -4.45
CA GLY A 42 6.74 0.58 -5.13
C GLY A 42 6.96 1.67 -6.18
N GLU A 43 5.89 2.35 -6.60
CA GLU A 43 5.89 3.35 -7.68
C GLU A 43 5.75 4.79 -7.15
N LEU A 44 6.17 5.04 -5.90
CA LEU A 44 6.16 6.38 -5.28
C LEU A 44 7.01 7.42 -6.04
N ASN A 45 7.95 6.96 -6.86
CA ASN A 45 8.73 7.76 -7.78
C ASN A 45 7.93 8.34 -8.97
N ARG A 46 6.65 7.96 -9.11
CA ARG A 46 5.70 8.55 -10.08
C ARG A 46 4.71 9.51 -9.42
N LEU A 47 4.77 9.66 -8.10
CA LEU A 47 3.87 10.56 -7.37
C LEU A 47 4.45 11.98 -7.41
N PRO A 48 3.83 12.94 -8.12
CA PRO A 48 4.40 14.26 -8.28
C PRO A 48 4.33 15.04 -6.96
N MET A 49 5.51 15.43 -6.49
CA MET A 49 5.71 16.18 -5.26
C MET A 49 6.56 17.42 -5.54
N ALA A 50 6.48 18.40 -4.66
CA ALA A 50 7.31 19.59 -4.77
C ALA A 50 8.06 19.91 -3.48
N VAL A 51 9.19 20.58 -3.64
CA VAL A 51 9.93 21.22 -2.55
C VAL A 51 9.99 22.72 -2.80
N VAL A 52 9.52 23.48 -1.82
CA VAL A 52 9.61 24.94 -1.78
C VAL A 52 10.73 25.28 -0.82
N ASP A 53 11.89 25.58 -1.40
CA ASP A 53 13.08 25.94 -0.65
C ASP A 53 13.21 27.46 -0.53
N ARG A 54 12.97 27.97 0.68
CA ARG A 54 13.18 29.39 1.00
C ARG A 54 14.45 29.63 1.80
N ASP A 55 15.22 28.59 2.11
CA ASP A 55 16.38 28.68 3.00
C ASP A 55 17.41 29.71 2.51
N ARG A 56 17.90 30.54 3.43
CA ARG A 56 18.99 31.46 3.16
C ARG A 56 20.29 30.84 3.68
N PRO A 57 21.26 30.56 2.80
CA PRO A 57 22.52 29.96 3.22
C PRO A 57 23.28 30.88 4.18
N THR A 58 24.00 30.28 5.12
CA THR A 58 24.97 30.99 5.95
C THR A 58 26.38 30.85 5.35
N ARG A 59 27.39 31.47 5.96
CA ARG A 59 28.80 31.30 5.54
C ARG A 59 29.32 29.88 5.69
N THR A 60 28.75 29.09 6.59
CA THR A 60 29.26 27.75 6.97
C THR A 60 28.30 26.63 6.63
N VAL A 61 27.00 26.91 6.50
CA VAL A 61 25.94 25.91 6.30
C VAL A 61 25.05 26.31 5.13
N HIS A 62 24.87 25.39 4.18
CA HIS A 62 24.02 25.48 3.00
C HIS A 62 23.00 24.35 2.97
N TRP A 63 22.25 24.17 4.07
CA TRP A 63 21.45 22.96 4.29
C TRP A 63 20.28 22.83 3.31
N GLY A 64 19.49 23.88 3.10
CA GLY A 64 18.31 23.85 2.22
C GLY A 64 18.67 23.45 0.79
N ARG A 65 19.72 24.06 0.21
CA ARG A 65 20.22 23.71 -1.12
C ARG A 65 20.66 22.25 -1.20
N THR A 66 21.40 21.76 -0.20
CA THR A 66 21.87 20.37 -0.14
C THR A 66 20.69 19.40 -0.09
N VAL A 67 19.74 19.62 0.81
CA VAL A 67 18.55 18.78 0.96
C VAL A 67 17.68 18.82 -0.29
N THR A 68 17.39 20.01 -0.81
CA THR A 68 16.62 20.17 -2.06
C THR A 68 17.26 19.39 -3.20
N GLN A 69 18.59 19.46 -3.36
CA GLN A 69 19.28 18.70 -4.40
C GLN A 69 19.22 17.19 -4.14
N SER A 70 19.40 16.74 -2.90
CA SER A 70 19.28 15.32 -2.54
C SER A 70 17.86 14.77 -2.78
N LEU A 71 16.83 15.57 -2.53
CA LEU A 71 15.44 15.19 -2.78
C LEU A 71 15.14 15.05 -4.27
N ILE A 72 15.62 16.00 -5.09
CA ILE A 72 15.41 16.00 -6.55
C ILE A 72 16.23 14.90 -7.22
N ASN A 73 17.46 14.68 -6.76
CA ASN A 73 18.34 13.63 -7.31
C ASN A 73 17.96 12.23 -6.79
N GLY A 74 17.16 12.14 -5.72
CA GLY A 74 16.71 10.89 -5.13
C GLY A 74 15.74 10.16 -6.07
N LYS A 75 16.00 8.89 -6.38
CA LYS A 75 15.14 8.10 -7.29
C LYS A 75 13.87 7.55 -6.64
N SER A 76 13.75 7.65 -5.32
CA SER A 76 12.63 7.05 -4.57
C SER A 76 11.35 7.88 -4.59
N LEU A 77 11.45 9.20 -4.77
CA LEU A 77 10.35 10.16 -4.65
C LEU A 77 10.51 11.25 -5.71
N GLN A 78 9.43 11.63 -6.38
CA GLN A 78 9.48 12.58 -7.50
C GLN A 78 9.35 14.04 -7.04
N PHE A 79 10.40 14.59 -6.43
CA PHE A 79 10.42 15.99 -6.01
C PHE A 79 10.82 16.95 -7.14
N HIS A 80 10.05 18.01 -7.30
CA HIS A 80 10.38 19.15 -8.17
C HIS A 80 10.57 20.41 -7.34
N ARG A 81 11.63 21.17 -7.61
CA ARG A 81 11.77 22.51 -7.01
C ARG A 81 10.76 23.45 -7.64
N MET A 82 10.02 24.18 -6.82
CA MET A 82 9.03 25.15 -7.29
C MET A 82 9.01 26.41 -6.41
N THR A 83 8.46 27.49 -6.94
CA THR A 83 8.10 28.66 -6.11
C THR A 83 6.90 28.33 -5.25
N ALA A 84 6.77 29.02 -4.10
CA ALA A 84 5.62 28.83 -3.21
C ALA A 84 4.27 29.06 -3.91
N ARG A 85 4.16 30.09 -4.76
CA ARG A 85 2.92 30.39 -5.49
C ARG A 85 2.56 29.29 -6.47
N THR A 86 3.55 28.81 -7.25
CA THR A 86 3.34 27.71 -8.20
C THR A 86 2.97 26.44 -7.46
N ALA A 87 3.74 26.04 -6.45
CA ALA A 87 3.50 24.81 -5.70
C ALA A 87 2.08 24.79 -5.07
N GLN A 88 1.64 25.89 -4.47
CA GLN A 88 0.29 25.99 -3.90
C GLN A 88 -0.80 25.94 -4.96
N ARG A 89 -0.59 26.58 -6.12
CA ARG A 89 -1.55 26.51 -7.24
C ARG A 89 -1.67 25.09 -7.79
N GLU A 90 -0.54 24.43 -8.05
CA GLU A 90 -0.54 23.05 -8.59
C GLU A 90 -1.06 22.03 -7.56
N LEU A 91 -0.80 22.23 -6.26
CA LEU A 91 -1.38 21.42 -5.17
C LEU A 91 -2.90 21.55 -5.13
N LYS A 92 -3.43 22.78 -5.17
CA LYS A 92 -4.88 23.04 -5.20
C LYS A 92 -5.54 22.52 -6.49
N ALA A 93 -4.84 22.60 -7.61
CA ALA A 93 -5.30 22.07 -8.89
C ALA A 93 -5.24 20.54 -8.98
N GLY A 94 -4.69 19.85 -7.97
CA GLY A 94 -4.55 18.39 -7.97
C GLY A 94 -3.47 17.86 -8.92
N ARG A 95 -2.50 18.69 -9.30
CA ARG A 95 -1.34 18.27 -10.10
C ARG A 95 -0.15 17.84 -9.24
N LEU A 96 -0.13 18.28 -7.97
CA LEU A 96 0.79 17.82 -6.94
C LEU A 96 0.00 17.16 -5.81
N PHE A 97 0.60 16.17 -5.16
CA PHE A 97 -0.02 15.52 -3.99
C PHE A 97 0.59 15.97 -2.66
N LEU A 98 1.83 16.45 -2.69
CA LEU A 98 2.55 16.92 -1.51
C LEU A 98 3.53 18.05 -1.86
N VAL A 99 3.61 19.05 -0.97
CA VAL A 99 4.57 20.15 -1.04
C VAL A 99 5.35 20.20 0.28
N LEU A 100 6.66 19.97 0.24
CA LEU A 100 7.55 20.18 1.38
C LEU A 100 8.03 21.64 1.41
N ASN A 101 7.82 22.34 2.52
CA ASN A 101 8.26 23.72 2.71
C ASN A 101 9.48 23.76 3.64
N ILE A 102 10.60 24.28 3.12
CA ILE A 102 11.81 24.56 3.89
C ILE A 102 11.81 26.06 4.26
N PRO A 103 11.90 26.41 5.56
CA PRO A 103 11.81 27.80 6.02
C PRO A 103 13.09 28.60 5.70
N GLU A 104 12.97 29.93 5.69
CA GLU A 104 14.08 30.85 5.34
C GLU A 104 15.30 30.77 6.28
N ASN A 105 15.08 30.37 7.52
CA ASN A 105 16.09 30.33 8.57
C ASN A 105 16.61 28.91 8.85
N ALA A 106 16.44 27.95 7.93
CA ALA A 106 16.83 26.56 8.18
C ALA A 106 18.34 26.42 8.39
N SER A 107 19.16 26.94 7.49
CA SER A 107 20.63 26.95 7.61
C SER A 107 21.10 27.76 8.80
N GLU A 108 20.45 28.90 9.10
CA GLU A 108 20.77 29.70 10.29
C GLU A 108 20.51 28.91 11.58
N THR A 109 19.35 28.27 11.68
CA THR A 109 18.95 27.45 12.84
C THR A 109 19.94 26.32 13.07
N LEU A 110 20.34 25.61 12.01
CA LEU A 110 21.30 24.51 12.10
C LEU A 110 22.72 24.99 12.41
N SER A 111 23.15 26.13 11.86
CA SER A 111 24.47 26.69 12.16
C SER A 111 24.64 27.11 13.62
N ARG A 112 23.52 27.45 14.29
CA ARG A 112 23.49 27.90 15.69
C ARG A 112 23.13 26.80 16.68
N LEU A 113 22.86 25.58 16.24
CA LEU A 113 22.31 24.51 17.08
C LEU A 113 23.18 24.24 18.32
N ALA A 114 24.52 24.30 18.18
CA ALA A 114 25.48 24.18 19.28
C ALA A 114 25.49 25.35 20.29
N THR A 115 24.96 26.51 19.92
CA THR A 115 24.92 27.72 20.78
C THR A 115 23.53 27.99 21.34
N THR A 116 22.50 27.76 20.53
CA THR A 116 21.10 27.96 20.85
C THR A 116 20.32 26.77 20.31
N PRO A 117 20.11 25.70 21.11
CA PRO A 117 19.41 24.51 20.65
C PRO A 117 17.96 24.85 20.32
N ARG A 118 17.64 24.92 19.02
CA ARG A 118 16.28 25.12 18.49
C ARG A 118 15.97 24.00 17.51
N GLN A 119 14.78 23.44 17.62
CA GLN A 119 14.30 22.44 16.67
C GLN A 119 13.99 23.09 15.32
N LEU A 120 14.59 22.56 14.25
CA LEU A 120 14.20 22.91 12.89
C LEU A 120 12.81 22.33 12.60
N ARG A 121 11.85 23.20 12.32
CA ARG A 121 10.48 22.81 11.97
C ARG A 121 10.32 22.87 10.45
N LEU A 122 10.04 21.73 9.85
CA LEU A 122 9.65 21.62 8.45
C LEU A 122 8.14 21.39 8.39
N THR A 123 7.49 22.00 7.41
CA THR A 123 6.04 21.82 7.18
C THR A 123 5.83 21.24 5.81
N TYR A 124 4.83 20.38 5.65
CA TYR A 124 4.42 19.89 4.35
C TYR A 124 2.90 20.02 4.19
N ASP A 125 2.48 20.33 2.98
CA ASP A 125 1.07 20.47 2.62
C ASP A 125 0.66 19.31 1.70
N THR A 126 -0.56 18.79 1.87
CA THR A 126 -1.12 17.72 1.02
C THR A 126 -2.51 18.07 0.52
N ASN A 127 -2.92 17.51 -0.62
CA ASN A 127 -4.29 17.63 -1.11
C ASN A 127 -5.09 16.33 -0.87
N ALA A 128 -5.61 16.18 0.34
CA ALA A 128 -6.45 15.03 0.68
C ALA A 128 -7.80 15.02 -0.05
N GLY A 129 -8.27 16.17 -0.54
CA GLY A 129 -9.51 16.28 -1.31
C GLY A 129 -9.43 15.61 -2.69
N GLN A 130 -8.25 15.60 -3.31
CA GLN A 130 -8.02 14.87 -4.55
C GLN A 130 -7.85 13.36 -4.31
N SER A 131 -7.02 12.98 -3.33
CA SER A 131 -6.79 11.58 -3.00
C SER A 131 -6.29 11.43 -1.57
N THR A 132 -7.14 10.87 -0.72
CA THR A 132 -6.81 10.55 0.67
C THR A 132 -5.72 9.47 0.76
N VAL A 133 -5.69 8.55 -0.21
CA VAL A 133 -4.65 7.51 -0.32
C VAL A 133 -3.30 8.14 -0.61
N ALA A 134 -3.22 9.03 -1.62
CA ALA A 134 -1.99 9.72 -1.97
C ALA A 134 -1.50 10.63 -0.83
N ALA A 135 -2.41 11.32 -0.14
CA ALA A 135 -2.06 12.15 1.02
C ALA A 135 -1.44 11.30 2.16
N LYS A 136 -2.03 10.14 2.48
CA LYS A 136 -1.48 9.21 3.48
C LYS A 136 -0.15 8.60 3.05
N MET A 137 -0.02 8.23 1.78
CA MET A 137 1.24 7.74 1.20
C MET A 137 2.33 8.81 1.28
N GLY A 138 2.03 10.05 0.92
CA GLY A 138 2.93 11.19 1.03
C GLY A 138 3.35 11.47 2.47
N ALA A 139 2.42 11.44 3.43
CA ALA A 139 2.72 11.58 4.85
C ALA A 139 3.65 10.47 5.35
N THR A 140 3.43 9.22 4.92
CA THR A 140 4.31 8.08 5.26
C THR A 140 5.70 8.24 4.63
N ALA A 141 5.78 8.73 3.40
CA ALA A 141 7.04 9.06 2.75
C ALA A 141 7.79 10.17 3.51
N MET A 142 7.09 11.19 3.99
CA MET A 142 7.67 12.25 4.83
C MET A 142 8.19 11.74 6.16
N GLN A 143 7.50 10.78 6.79
CA GLN A 143 7.99 10.12 8.01
C GLN A 143 9.29 9.34 7.76
N LYS A 144 9.36 8.57 6.66
CA LYS A 144 10.61 7.90 6.26
C LYS A 144 11.73 8.89 5.95
N LEU A 145 11.39 10.00 5.29
CA LEU A 145 12.33 11.07 4.95
C LEU A 145 12.83 11.84 6.19
N GLN A 146 12.03 11.91 7.26
CA GLN A 146 12.41 12.59 8.51
C GLN A 146 13.72 12.04 9.07
N ALA A 147 13.96 10.73 8.99
CA ALA A 147 15.22 10.13 9.42
C ALA A 147 16.42 10.65 8.61
N THR A 148 16.29 10.71 7.28
CA THR A 148 17.31 11.25 6.37
C THR A 148 17.53 12.75 6.59
N LEU A 149 16.46 13.52 6.83
CA LEU A 149 16.53 14.95 7.12
C LEU A 149 17.22 15.21 8.45
N ASN A 150 16.93 14.43 9.49
CA ASN A 150 17.62 14.49 10.77
C ASN A 150 19.12 14.20 10.61
N GLN A 151 19.47 13.17 9.84
CA GLN A 151 20.87 12.86 9.56
C GLN A 151 21.57 14.00 8.80
N SER A 152 20.90 14.59 7.82
CA SER A 152 21.40 15.76 7.08
C SER A 152 21.58 16.98 7.99
N ALA A 153 20.65 17.22 8.92
CA ALA A 153 20.75 18.29 9.91
C ALA A 153 21.97 18.09 10.84
N ILE A 154 22.19 16.87 11.33
CA ILE A 154 23.37 16.52 12.13
C ILE A 154 24.67 16.75 11.33
N GLN A 155 24.69 16.38 10.05
CA GLN A 155 25.86 16.62 9.19
C GLN A 155 26.14 18.12 8.99
N ALA A 156 25.10 18.94 8.81
CA ALA A 156 25.26 20.39 8.72
C ALA A 156 25.81 21.00 10.02
N GLU A 157 25.37 20.52 11.19
CA GLU A 157 25.93 20.93 12.48
C GLU A 157 27.40 20.51 12.64
N LEU A 158 27.74 19.28 12.22
CA LEU A 158 29.12 18.79 12.25
C LEU A 158 30.02 19.60 11.33
N GLN A 159 29.55 19.97 10.14
CA GLN A 159 30.29 20.87 9.23
C GLN A 159 30.51 22.25 9.85
N ALA A 160 29.49 22.84 10.49
CA ALA A 160 29.64 24.11 11.19
C ALA A 160 30.68 24.02 12.31
N SER A 161 30.65 22.92 13.07
CA SER A 161 31.57 22.64 14.17
C SER A 161 33.01 22.42 13.70
N GLN A 162 33.20 21.63 12.63
CA GLN A 162 34.52 21.44 12.02
C GLN A 162 35.10 22.75 11.48
N THR A 163 34.28 23.58 10.85
CA THR A 163 34.71 24.90 10.37
C THR A 163 35.14 25.79 11.54
N ALA A 164 34.40 25.76 12.65
CA ALA A 164 34.77 26.46 13.88
C ALA A 164 36.07 25.91 14.49
N ALA A 165 36.27 24.59 14.49
CA ALA A 165 37.49 23.93 14.97
C ALA A 165 38.72 24.32 14.16
N VAL A 166 38.61 24.33 12.83
CA VAL A 166 39.71 24.74 11.93
C VAL A 166 40.03 26.22 12.14
N ALA A 167 39.03 27.08 12.30
CA ALA A 167 39.24 28.48 12.64
C ALA A 167 39.94 28.64 14.00
N ALA A 168 39.57 27.84 15.00
CA ALA A 168 40.20 27.82 16.32
C ALA A 168 41.67 27.40 16.24
N GLY A 169 41.94 26.31 15.52
CA GLY A 169 43.30 25.81 15.28
C GLY A 169 44.17 26.87 14.60
N LYS A 170 43.65 27.54 13.56
CA LYS A 170 44.36 28.66 12.90
C LYS A 170 44.65 29.79 13.89
N GLY A 171 43.67 30.25 14.65
CA GLY A 171 43.86 31.30 15.66
C GLY A 171 44.90 30.94 16.73
N LEU A 172 44.88 29.68 17.21
CA LEU A 172 45.88 29.15 18.14
C LEU A 172 47.28 29.08 17.53
N THR A 173 47.41 28.60 16.28
CA THR A 173 48.72 28.57 15.59
C THR A 173 49.29 29.96 15.36
N THR A 174 48.46 30.93 14.97
CA THR A 174 48.89 32.34 14.83
C THR A 174 49.32 32.92 16.17
N SER A 175 48.60 32.62 17.26
CA SER A 175 48.98 33.06 18.61
C SER A 175 50.31 32.42 19.05
N ALA A 176 50.52 31.14 18.78
CA ALA A 176 51.76 30.42 19.08
C ALA A 176 52.95 30.97 18.27
N GLN A 177 52.75 31.29 16.99
CA GLN A 177 53.77 31.94 16.15
C GLN A 177 54.16 33.32 16.69
N GLN A 178 53.19 34.14 17.11
CA GLN A 178 53.44 35.43 17.73
C GLN A 178 54.22 35.30 19.04
N LEU A 179 53.88 34.31 19.88
CA LEU A 179 54.65 33.95 21.08
C LEU A 179 56.10 33.56 20.75
N GLY A 180 56.31 32.71 19.73
CA GLY A 180 57.64 32.32 19.28
C GLY A 180 58.47 33.52 18.80
N GLN A 181 57.87 34.42 18.02
CA GLN A 181 58.52 35.65 17.58
C GLN A 181 58.91 36.57 18.75
N LEU A 182 58.02 36.74 19.73
CA LEU A 182 58.32 37.51 20.96
C LEU A 182 59.46 36.88 21.76
N SER A 183 59.50 35.55 21.87
CA SER A 183 60.59 34.86 22.57
C SER A 183 61.94 35.02 21.87
N GLN A 184 61.94 35.01 20.53
CA GLN A 184 63.15 35.16 19.71
C GLN A 184 63.64 36.61 19.67
N ALA A 185 62.73 37.59 19.71
CA ALA A 185 63.07 39.01 19.70
C ALA A 185 63.72 39.49 21.01
N GLY A 186 63.69 38.69 22.08
CA GLY A 186 64.20 39.08 23.39
C GLY A 186 63.28 40.10 24.06
N VAL A 187 62.56 39.68 25.09
CA VAL A 187 61.59 40.53 25.80
C VAL A 187 62.24 41.76 26.45
N ALA A 188 63.56 41.71 26.66
CA ALA A 188 64.35 42.70 27.38
C ALA A 188 64.61 44.03 26.62
N GLY A 189 64.13 44.20 25.39
CA GLY A 189 64.33 45.44 24.61
C GLY A 189 63.09 46.01 23.91
N LEU A 190 61.93 45.36 24.04
CA LEU A 190 60.70 45.79 23.37
C LEU A 190 59.94 46.82 24.22
N PRO A 191 59.35 47.87 23.63
CA PRO A 191 58.49 48.81 24.34
C PRO A 191 57.35 48.06 25.05
N ALA A 192 57.06 48.40 26.30
CA ALA A 192 56.02 47.75 27.10
C ALA A 192 54.65 47.69 26.39
N ALA A 193 54.34 48.70 25.57
CA ALA A 193 53.14 48.75 24.74
C ALA A 193 53.07 47.62 23.69
N GLN A 194 54.19 47.21 23.09
CA GLN A 194 54.22 46.11 22.12
C GLN A 194 54.04 44.76 22.80
N VAL A 195 54.64 44.56 23.97
CA VAL A 195 54.46 43.35 24.79
C VAL A 195 53.01 43.23 25.26
N ALA A 196 52.40 44.32 25.71
CA ALA A 196 51.00 44.36 26.12
C ALA A 196 50.03 44.06 24.95
N ALA A 197 50.26 44.66 23.78
CA ALA A 197 49.44 44.44 22.59
C ALA A 197 49.53 42.99 22.08
N ALA A 198 50.72 42.39 22.11
CA ALA A 198 50.92 41.00 21.71
C ALA A 198 50.27 40.03 22.70
N THR A 199 50.41 40.29 24.01
CA THR A 199 49.75 39.52 25.07
C THR A 199 48.22 39.58 24.94
N GLN A 200 47.65 40.76 24.66
CA GLN A 200 46.21 40.89 24.39
C GLN A 200 45.76 40.09 23.17
N LYS A 201 46.53 40.07 22.08
CA LYS A 201 46.21 39.25 20.90
C LYS A 201 46.24 37.76 21.20
N ILE A 202 47.21 37.31 22.00
CA ILE A 202 47.31 35.90 22.45
C ILE A 202 46.11 35.52 23.31
N VAL A 203 45.77 36.36 24.31
CA VAL A 203 44.61 36.13 25.17
C VAL A 203 43.32 36.09 24.35
N ALA A 204 43.16 37.00 23.39
CA ALA A 204 42.01 37.01 22.49
C ALA A 204 41.95 35.72 21.64
N GLY A 205 43.08 35.29 21.08
CA GLY A 205 43.19 34.06 20.28
C GLY A 205 42.89 32.79 21.08
N LEU A 206 43.42 32.67 22.30
CA LEU A 206 43.14 31.56 23.23
C LEU A 206 41.67 31.54 23.67
N THR A 207 41.11 32.71 23.99
CA THR A 207 39.71 32.83 24.42
C THR A 207 38.76 32.46 23.28
N GLN A 208 39.05 32.93 22.06
CA GLN A 208 38.27 32.61 20.86
C GLN A 208 38.38 31.12 20.51
N GLY A 209 39.59 30.55 20.53
CA GLY A 209 39.81 29.13 20.29
C GLY A 209 39.11 28.23 21.31
N GLY A 210 39.17 28.60 22.60
CA GLY A 210 38.45 27.90 23.67
C GLY A 210 36.93 28.01 23.57
N ALA A 211 36.39 29.12 23.07
CA ALA A 211 34.96 29.25 22.76
C ALA A 211 34.54 28.33 21.60
N GLN A 212 35.34 28.26 20.54
CA GLN A 212 35.07 27.43 19.36
C GLN A 212 35.20 25.92 19.67
N LEU A 213 36.18 25.49 20.47
CA LEU A 213 36.32 24.08 20.89
C LEU A 213 35.15 23.58 21.75
N ARG A 214 34.59 24.45 22.61
CA ARG A 214 33.37 24.13 23.37
C ARG A 214 32.16 23.87 22.46
N GLN A 215 32.08 24.53 21.30
CA GLN A 215 31.01 24.29 20.33
C GLN A 215 31.13 22.91 19.69
N VAL A 216 32.35 22.47 19.34
CA VAL A 216 32.62 21.15 18.75
C VAL A 216 32.18 20.02 19.68
N ARG A 217 32.56 20.09 20.96
CA ARG A 217 32.19 19.08 21.96
C ARG A 217 30.67 18.98 22.15
N ARG A 218 29.95 20.11 22.04
CA ARG A 218 28.49 20.15 22.19
C ARG A 218 27.78 19.51 20.99
N ALA A 219 28.29 19.69 19.78
CA ALA A 219 27.75 19.05 18.58
C ALA A 219 27.85 17.51 18.65
N GLU A 220 28.96 16.97 19.19
CA GLU A 220 29.05 15.52 19.44
C GLU A 220 28.02 15.02 20.47
N GLN A 221 27.78 15.78 21.54
CA GLN A 221 26.77 15.43 22.55
C GLN A 221 25.34 15.51 21.99
N LEU A 222 25.05 16.51 21.14
CA LEU A 222 23.74 16.65 20.48
C LEU A 222 23.47 15.50 19.51
N LYS A 223 24.49 15.01 18.78
CA LYS A 223 24.38 13.79 17.96
C LYS A 223 23.93 12.57 18.77
N GLN A 224 24.33 12.46 20.03
CA GLN A 224 23.92 11.37 20.93
C GLN A 224 22.51 11.57 21.51
N LEU A 225 22.09 12.82 21.72
CA LEU A 225 20.75 13.17 22.22
C LEU A 225 19.65 13.15 21.13
N ALA A 226 20.03 13.37 19.87
CA ALA A 226 19.11 13.52 18.73
C ALA A 226 18.77 12.22 17.99
N MET A 227 19.09 11.04 18.54
CA MET A 227 18.60 9.76 18.03
C MET A 227 17.39 9.29 18.86
N PRO A 228 16.19 9.88 18.65
CA PRO A 228 15.00 9.41 19.33
C PRO A 228 14.71 7.98 18.88
N VAL A 229 14.40 7.14 19.86
CA VAL A 229 13.83 5.78 19.74
C VAL A 229 13.74 5.26 18.30
N LYS A 230 14.68 4.38 17.93
CA LYS A 230 14.66 3.68 16.64
C LYS A 230 13.57 2.62 16.67
N LEU A 231 12.39 2.95 16.13
CA LEU A 231 11.33 1.98 15.86
C LEU A 231 11.81 1.04 14.75
N ILE A 232 12.05 -0.21 15.11
CA ILE A 232 12.36 -1.28 14.16
C ILE A 232 11.05 -1.98 13.85
N GLN A 233 10.57 -1.82 12.61
CA GLN A 233 9.36 -2.51 12.16
C GLN A 233 9.70 -3.98 11.88
N HIS A 234 9.00 -4.88 12.56
CA HIS A 234 9.01 -6.31 12.27
C HIS A 234 7.61 -6.73 11.84
N ASP A 235 7.43 -7.05 10.56
CA ASP A 235 6.18 -7.63 10.09
C ASP A 235 6.16 -9.11 10.48
N VAL A 236 5.27 -9.48 11.39
CA VAL A 236 5.07 -10.89 11.79
C VAL A 236 4.56 -11.71 10.61
N VAL A 237 3.79 -11.07 9.72
CA VAL A 237 3.30 -11.63 8.46
C VAL A 237 3.38 -10.56 7.38
N GLY A 238 4.37 -10.66 6.50
CA GLY A 238 4.58 -9.71 5.40
C GLY A 238 3.79 -10.10 4.14
N VAL A 239 3.37 -9.10 3.37
CA VAL A 239 2.88 -9.28 2.00
C VAL A 239 3.84 -8.63 1.01
N ALA A 240 4.12 -9.30 -0.11
CA ALA A 240 5.12 -8.85 -1.07
C ALA A 240 4.80 -7.50 -1.72
N ASN A 241 3.52 -7.22 -1.95
CA ASN A 241 3.02 -5.97 -2.52
C ASN A 241 1.52 -5.80 -2.18
N ASN A 242 0.95 -4.65 -2.56
CA ASN A 242 -0.46 -4.34 -2.30
C ASN A 242 -1.41 -5.33 -3.00
N GLY A 243 -1.08 -5.73 -4.23
CA GLY A 243 -1.85 -6.69 -5.01
C GLY A 243 -2.01 -8.03 -4.31
N THR A 244 -0.94 -8.57 -3.73
CA THR A 244 -0.98 -9.79 -2.92
C THR A 244 -1.95 -9.63 -1.74
N GLY A 245 -1.90 -8.49 -1.03
CA GLY A 245 -2.83 -8.21 0.07
C GLY A 245 -4.29 -8.07 -0.36
N MET A 246 -4.54 -7.58 -1.58
CA MET A 246 -5.87 -7.39 -2.15
C MET A 246 -6.39 -8.58 -2.97
N ALA A 247 -5.57 -9.59 -3.25
CA ALA A 247 -5.95 -10.77 -4.02
C ALA A 247 -7.18 -11.52 -3.49
N PRO A 248 -7.31 -11.79 -2.16
CA PRO A 248 -8.52 -12.38 -1.60
C PRO A 248 -9.81 -11.64 -2.00
N TYR A 249 -9.75 -10.31 -2.05
CA TYR A 249 -10.91 -9.46 -2.34
C TYR A 249 -11.35 -9.59 -3.79
N PHE A 250 -10.42 -9.39 -4.72
CA PHE A 250 -10.75 -9.40 -6.15
C PHE A 250 -11.05 -10.79 -6.68
N MET A 251 -10.43 -11.84 -6.12
CA MET A 251 -10.77 -13.23 -6.45
C MET A 251 -12.19 -13.58 -5.99
N VAL A 252 -12.61 -13.20 -4.78
CA VAL A 252 -13.96 -13.49 -4.28
C VAL A 252 -15.02 -12.77 -5.10
N ILE A 253 -14.82 -11.48 -5.40
CA ILE A 253 -15.76 -10.71 -6.21
C ILE A 253 -15.87 -11.31 -7.62
N SER A 254 -14.75 -11.63 -8.26
CA SER A 254 -14.76 -12.13 -9.63
C SER A 254 -15.46 -13.49 -9.76
N LEU A 255 -15.28 -14.40 -8.79
CA LEU A 255 -16.00 -15.67 -8.73
C LEU A 255 -17.50 -15.46 -8.57
N PHE A 256 -17.93 -14.54 -7.68
CA PHE A 256 -19.35 -14.25 -7.46
C PHE A 256 -20.00 -13.63 -8.72
N VAL A 257 -19.31 -12.66 -9.35
CA VAL A 257 -19.75 -12.04 -10.61
C VAL A 257 -19.90 -13.10 -11.71
N GLY A 258 -18.93 -14.02 -11.85
CA GLY A 258 -19.02 -15.12 -12.82
C GLY A 258 -20.24 -16.01 -12.60
N CYS A 259 -20.58 -16.30 -11.34
CA CYS A 259 -21.77 -17.08 -10.98
C CYS A 259 -23.07 -16.36 -11.37
N ILE A 260 -23.17 -15.05 -11.09
CA ILE A 260 -24.31 -14.23 -11.51
C ILE A 260 -24.43 -14.21 -13.02
N THR A 261 -23.35 -13.90 -13.74
CA THR A 261 -23.38 -13.78 -15.20
C THR A 261 -23.80 -15.08 -15.87
N LEU A 262 -23.27 -16.23 -15.41
CA LEU A 262 -23.68 -17.53 -15.92
C LEU A 262 -25.18 -17.76 -15.69
N ASN A 263 -25.70 -17.50 -14.49
CA ASN A 263 -27.11 -17.70 -14.16
C ASN A 263 -28.06 -16.68 -14.81
N ILE A 264 -27.55 -15.55 -15.29
CA ILE A 264 -28.35 -14.58 -16.09
C ILE A 264 -28.48 -15.07 -17.52
N ILE A 265 -27.36 -15.47 -18.12
CA ILE A 265 -27.25 -15.74 -19.55
C ILE A 265 -27.67 -17.18 -19.90
N TYR A 266 -27.25 -18.15 -19.09
CA TYR A 266 -27.58 -19.55 -19.30
C TYR A 266 -28.71 -19.96 -18.37
N ASP A 267 -29.81 -20.46 -18.94
CA ASP A 267 -30.97 -20.86 -18.17
C ASP A 267 -30.73 -22.18 -17.43
N ALA A 268 -30.67 -22.09 -16.10
CA ALA A 268 -30.49 -23.21 -15.20
C ALA A 268 -31.78 -24.03 -14.97
N GLY A 269 -32.95 -23.50 -15.33
CA GLY A 269 -34.26 -24.15 -15.11
C GLY A 269 -34.68 -25.08 -16.24
N THR A 270 -34.43 -24.69 -17.49
CA THR A 270 -34.83 -25.48 -18.67
C THR A 270 -34.09 -26.82 -18.73
N ARG A 271 -34.85 -27.90 -18.88
CA ARG A 271 -34.35 -29.27 -19.04
C ARG A 271 -34.21 -29.61 -20.52
N HIS A 272 -33.03 -30.08 -20.90
CA HIS A 272 -32.77 -30.54 -22.26
C HIS A 272 -32.86 -32.06 -22.30
N GLY A 273 -33.73 -32.62 -23.12
CA GLY A 273 -33.87 -34.05 -23.36
C GLY A 273 -34.53 -34.86 -22.22
N PRO A 274 -35.01 -36.09 -22.53
CA PRO A 274 -35.75 -36.90 -21.57
C PRO A 274 -34.85 -37.43 -20.46
N HIS A 275 -35.35 -37.38 -19.22
CA HIS A 275 -34.68 -37.92 -18.04
C HIS A 275 -35.57 -38.92 -17.30
N ARG A 276 -34.97 -39.93 -16.68
CA ARG A 276 -35.70 -40.98 -15.93
C ARG A 276 -36.43 -40.44 -14.70
N ASN A 277 -35.84 -39.47 -14.01
CA ASN A 277 -36.43 -38.82 -12.84
C ASN A 277 -35.81 -37.43 -12.63
N PHE A 278 -36.45 -36.64 -11.76
CA PHE A 278 -36.03 -35.27 -11.45
C PHE A 278 -34.59 -35.17 -10.93
N ALA A 279 -34.13 -36.16 -10.15
CA ALA A 279 -32.78 -36.15 -9.57
C ALA A 279 -31.69 -36.34 -10.63
N ILE A 280 -31.95 -37.17 -11.64
CA ILE A 280 -31.05 -37.35 -12.77
C ILE A 280 -31.05 -36.10 -13.67
N ALA A 281 -32.21 -35.47 -13.88
CA ALA A 281 -32.30 -34.20 -14.61
C ALA A 281 -31.51 -33.10 -13.89
N TRP A 282 -31.66 -33.02 -12.56
CA TRP A 282 -30.92 -32.10 -11.71
C TRP A 282 -29.40 -32.35 -11.78
N LEU A 283 -28.98 -33.62 -11.66
CA LEU A 283 -27.56 -33.98 -11.71
C LEU A 283 -26.94 -33.68 -13.08
N ASP A 284 -27.68 -33.91 -14.17
CA ASP A 284 -27.21 -33.59 -15.52
C ASP A 284 -27.00 -32.08 -15.70
N LYS A 285 -28.00 -31.29 -15.30
CA LYS A 285 -27.96 -29.82 -15.38
C LYS A 285 -26.93 -29.20 -14.45
N MET A 286 -27.02 -29.49 -13.15
CA MET A 286 -26.13 -28.91 -12.15
C MET A 286 -24.72 -29.45 -12.28
N GLY A 287 -24.54 -30.73 -12.64
CA GLY A 287 -23.21 -31.31 -12.88
C GLY A 287 -22.51 -30.63 -14.05
N PHE A 288 -23.22 -30.34 -15.14
CA PHE A 288 -22.68 -29.55 -16.25
C PHE A 288 -22.27 -28.14 -15.79
N LEU A 289 -23.14 -27.42 -15.08
CA LEU A 289 -22.87 -26.05 -14.65
C LEU A 289 -21.78 -25.96 -13.58
N TRP A 290 -21.71 -26.92 -12.65
CA TRP A 290 -20.61 -27.05 -11.69
C TRP A 290 -19.28 -27.28 -12.38
N GLY A 291 -19.24 -28.18 -13.36
CA GLY A 291 -18.04 -28.39 -14.18
C GLY A 291 -17.59 -27.09 -14.85
N PHE A 292 -18.55 -26.32 -15.40
CA PHE A 292 -18.25 -25.04 -16.03
C PHE A 292 -17.69 -24.00 -15.05
N VAL A 293 -18.29 -23.78 -13.87
CA VAL A 293 -17.78 -22.79 -12.91
C VAL A 293 -16.45 -23.22 -12.27
N VAL A 294 -16.22 -24.52 -12.11
CA VAL A 294 -14.91 -25.06 -11.70
C VAL A 294 -13.86 -24.69 -12.73
N LEU A 295 -14.13 -24.89 -14.03
CA LEU A 295 -13.21 -24.49 -15.10
C LEU A 295 -12.95 -22.97 -15.08
N ALA A 296 -13.98 -22.15 -14.85
CA ALA A 296 -13.84 -20.70 -14.75
C ALA A 296 -12.94 -20.29 -13.57
N ALA A 297 -13.14 -20.89 -12.40
CA ALA A 297 -12.33 -20.67 -11.21
C ALA A 297 -10.88 -21.15 -11.39
N SER A 298 -10.66 -22.28 -12.07
CA SER A 298 -9.33 -22.74 -12.44
C SER A 298 -8.64 -21.78 -13.40
N GLY A 299 -9.34 -21.28 -14.41
CA GLY A 299 -8.81 -20.27 -15.33
C GLY A 299 -8.41 -18.99 -14.61
N MET A 300 -9.28 -18.48 -13.73
CA MET A 300 -8.96 -17.35 -12.86
C MET A 300 -7.72 -17.61 -12.00
N TRP A 301 -7.67 -18.74 -11.30
CA TRP A 301 -6.56 -19.10 -10.44
C TRP A 301 -5.23 -19.16 -11.20
N LEU A 302 -5.22 -19.83 -12.36
CA LEU A 302 -4.02 -19.95 -13.19
C LEU A 302 -3.55 -18.58 -13.68
N GLY A 303 -4.47 -17.72 -14.15
CA GLY A 303 -4.09 -16.40 -14.61
C GLY A 303 -3.63 -15.48 -13.47
N VAL A 304 -4.29 -15.49 -12.32
CA VAL A 304 -3.83 -14.71 -11.15
C VAL A 304 -2.45 -15.21 -10.67
N ARG A 305 -2.21 -16.52 -10.67
CA ARG A 305 -0.93 -17.10 -10.25
C ARG A 305 0.21 -16.81 -11.24
N TYR A 306 -0.02 -17.07 -12.52
CA TYR A 306 1.05 -17.09 -13.53
C TYR A 306 1.14 -15.82 -14.38
N ILE A 307 0.03 -15.14 -14.64
CA ILE A 307 0.02 -13.89 -15.42
C ILE A 307 0.22 -12.69 -14.51
N ILE A 308 -0.56 -12.59 -13.42
CA ILE A 308 -0.46 -11.49 -12.46
C ILE A 308 0.73 -11.70 -11.50
N GLY A 309 1.13 -12.95 -11.26
CA GLY A 309 2.30 -13.29 -10.45
C GLY A 309 2.00 -13.45 -8.96
N LEU A 310 0.77 -13.80 -8.58
CA LEU A 310 0.42 -14.08 -7.19
C LEU A 310 1.16 -15.31 -6.68
N ARG A 311 1.87 -15.15 -5.56
CA ARG A 311 2.61 -16.21 -4.86
C ARG A 311 2.04 -16.41 -3.46
N PRO A 312 1.00 -17.24 -3.31
CA PRO A 312 0.39 -17.51 -2.01
C PRO A 312 1.24 -18.45 -1.16
N LEU A 313 1.10 -18.34 0.17
CA LEU A 313 1.75 -19.20 1.15
C LEU A 313 1.44 -20.69 0.89
N GLU A 314 0.14 -21.00 0.68
CA GLU A 314 -0.35 -22.34 0.41
C GLU A 314 -1.08 -22.38 -0.93
N ALA A 315 -0.32 -22.60 -2.00
CA ALA A 315 -0.89 -22.56 -3.36
C ALA A 315 -1.93 -23.65 -3.62
N GLY A 316 -1.72 -24.86 -3.09
CA GLY A 316 -2.69 -25.97 -3.20
C GLY A 316 -4.00 -25.65 -2.47
N SER A 317 -3.91 -25.24 -1.20
CA SER A 317 -5.05 -24.84 -0.38
C SER A 317 -5.82 -23.67 -1.02
N THR A 318 -5.11 -22.66 -1.54
CA THR A 318 -5.73 -21.51 -2.21
C THR A 318 -6.53 -21.93 -3.44
N TYR A 319 -6.00 -22.84 -4.25
CA TYR A 319 -6.69 -23.36 -5.43
C TYR A 319 -7.95 -24.14 -5.04
N LEU A 320 -7.81 -25.14 -4.17
CA LEU A 320 -8.93 -25.99 -3.74
C LEU A 320 -10.02 -25.17 -3.03
N LEU A 321 -9.63 -24.19 -2.22
CA LEU A 321 -10.57 -23.28 -1.58
C LEU A 321 -11.29 -22.40 -2.61
N SER A 322 -10.61 -21.92 -3.66
CA SER A 322 -11.24 -21.15 -4.73
C SER A 322 -12.31 -21.97 -5.48
N LEU A 323 -12.07 -23.28 -5.68
CA LEU A 323 -13.06 -24.19 -6.25
C LEU A 323 -14.27 -24.37 -5.33
N LEU A 324 -14.04 -24.54 -4.03
CA LEU A 324 -15.14 -24.65 -3.06
C LEU A 324 -15.95 -23.34 -2.97
N ILE A 325 -15.29 -22.19 -2.98
CA ILE A 325 -15.93 -20.88 -2.98
C ILE A 325 -16.85 -20.72 -4.20
N VAL A 326 -16.35 -21.05 -5.41
CA VAL A 326 -17.18 -20.90 -6.62
C VAL A 326 -18.38 -21.83 -6.61
N LEU A 327 -18.23 -23.07 -6.11
CA LEU A 327 -19.35 -24.01 -5.99
C LEU A 327 -20.40 -23.51 -5.00
N ALA A 328 -19.97 -22.94 -3.88
CA ALA A 328 -20.86 -22.44 -2.86
C ALA A 328 -21.61 -21.18 -3.35
N PHE A 329 -20.91 -20.23 -3.98
CA PHE A 329 -21.52 -19.05 -4.60
C PHE A 329 -22.45 -19.41 -5.74
N PHE A 330 -22.05 -20.33 -6.62
CA PHE A 330 -22.89 -20.80 -7.71
C PHE A 330 -24.16 -21.43 -7.18
N SER A 331 -24.07 -22.33 -6.19
CA SER A 331 -25.24 -23.00 -5.61
C SER A 331 -26.21 -21.99 -4.99
N LEU A 332 -25.70 -21.01 -4.25
CA LEU A 332 -26.50 -19.91 -3.70
C LEU A 332 -27.22 -19.12 -4.80
N VAL A 333 -26.47 -18.64 -5.80
CA VAL A 333 -27.02 -17.79 -6.87
C VAL A 333 -28.03 -18.55 -7.72
N THR A 334 -27.74 -19.80 -8.07
CA THR A 334 -28.63 -20.66 -8.85
C THR A 334 -29.91 -20.99 -8.08
N CYS A 335 -29.82 -21.25 -6.76
CA CYS A 335 -31.02 -21.48 -5.95
C CYS A 335 -31.99 -20.29 -6.02
N PHE A 336 -31.50 -19.07 -5.80
CA PHE A 336 -32.33 -17.87 -5.92
C PHE A 336 -32.85 -17.65 -7.34
N ARG A 337 -32.01 -17.87 -8.37
CA ARG A 337 -32.42 -17.78 -9.78
C ARG A 337 -33.55 -18.76 -10.13
N LEU A 338 -33.49 -20.00 -9.64
CA LEU A 338 -34.54 -20.99 -9.94
C LEU A 338 -35.87 -20.60 -9.28
N TRP A 339 -35.84 -20.29 -7.98
CA TRP A 339 -37.08 -20.02 -7.24
C TRP A 339 -37.72 -18.66 -7.53
N LEU A 340 -36.92 -17.65 -7.89
CA LEU A 340 -37.40 -16.27 -8.08
C LEU A 340 -37.22 -15.77 -9.53
N GLY A 341 -36.81 -16.65 -10.45
CA GLY A 341 -36.53 -16.29 -11.83
C GLY A 341 -35.44 -15.21 -11.97
N LEU A 342 -35.57 -14.35 -12.99
CA LEU A 342 -34.62 -13.27 -13.26
C LEU A 342 -34.50 -12.29 -12.08
N THR A 343 -35.58 -12.09 -11.32
CA THR A 343 -35.59 -11.29 -10.08
C THR A 343 -34.62 -11.86 -9.04
N GLY A 344 -34.52 -13.19 -8.92
CA GLY A 344 -33.55 -13.84 -8.03
C GLY A 344 -32.11 -13.52 -8.37
N ALA A 345 -31.75 -13.55 -9.66
CA ALA A 345 -30.41 -13.18 -10.11
C ALA A 345 -30.10 -11.68 -9.85
N TRP A 346 -31.09 -10.81 -10.05
CA TRP A 346 -30.97 -9.39 -9.73
C TRP A 346 -30.80 -9.14 -8.23
N LEU A 347 -31.52 -9.86 -7.36
CA LEU A 347 -31.32 -9.80 -5.91
C LEU A 347 -29.91 -10.25 -5.50
N MET A 348 -29.35 -11.26 -6.17
CA MET A 348 -27.96 -11.67 -5.93
C MET A 348 -26.94 -10.63 -6.37
N LEU A 349 -27.25 -9.85 -7.40
CA LEU A 349 -26.43 -8.69 -7.76
C LEU A 349 -26.46 -7.60 -6.68
N LEU A 350 -27.64 -7.27 -6.14
CA LEU A 350 -27.74 -6.34 -5.01
C LEU A 350 -27.03 -6.86 -3.77
N PHE A 351 -27.19 -8.16 -3.48
CA PHE A 351 -26.52 -8.81 -2.37
C PHE A 351 -25.00 -8.80 -2.55
N MET A 352 -24.50 -8.96 -3.77
CA MET A 352 -23.08 -8.82 -4.08
C MET A 352 -22.60 -7.38 -3.82
N LEU A 353 -23.31 -6.37 -4.35
CA LEU A 353 -22.95 -4.96 -4.14
C LEU A 353 -22.91 -4.59 -2.65
N PHE A 354 -23.84 -5.10 -1.87
CA PHE A 354 -23.85 -4.91 -0.42
C PHE A 354 -22.60 -5.52 0.25
N GLN A 355 -22.24 -6.75 -0.13
CA GLN A 355 -21.11 -7.48 0.45
C GLN A 355 -19.74 -6.85 0.14
N ILE A 356 -19.61 -6.10 -0.96
CA ILE A 356 -18.37 -5.37 -1.31
C ILE A 356 -17.95 -4.42 -0.18
N GLY A 357 -18.90 -3.67 0.40
CA GLY A 357 -18.62 -2.78 1.54
C GLY A 357 -18.55 -3.51 2.89
N ALA A 358 -19.28 -4.62 3.02
CA ALA A 358 -19.45 -5.32 4.29
C ALA A 358 -18.40 -6.41 4.56
N SER A 359 -17.65 -6.87 3.57
CA SER A 359 -16.67 -7.98 3.71
C SER A 359 -15.30 -7.56 4.26
N GLY A 360 -15.09 -6.26 4.49
CA GLY A 360 -13.83 -5.74 5.03
C GLY A 360 -12.65 -5.89 4.05
N GLY A 361 -12.92 -5.85 2.75
CA GLY A 361 -11.90 -6.02 1.71
C GLY A 361 -11.03 -4.80 1.45
N THR A 362 -11.60 -3.59 1.50
CA THR A 362 -10.90 -2.32 1.22
C THR A 362 -10.46 -1.60 2.49
N TYR A 363 -11.27 -1.67 3.55
CA TYR A 363 -10.98 -1.13 4.87
C TYR A 363 -11.25 -2.19 5.94
N PRO A 364 -10.52 -2.17 7.07
CA PRO A 364 -10.83 -3.00 8.21
C PRO A 364 -12.30 -2.82 8.64
N ILE A 365 -13.03 -3.92 8.84
CA ILE A 365 -14.45 -3.87 9.18
C ILE A 365 -14.71 -3.09 10.48
N GLN A 366 -13.75 -3.07 11.40
CA GLN A 366 -13.81 -2.36 12.67
C GLN A 366 -14.04 -0.85 12.49
N LEU A 367 -13.57 -0.27 11.38
CA LEU A 367 -13.71 1.15 11.05
C LEU A 367 -15.06 1.49 10.40
N THR A 368 -15.88 0.49 10.08
CA THR A 368 -17.19 0.70 9.44
C THR A 368 -18.29 0.97 10.47
N ASN A 369 -19.48 1.38 10.00
CA ASN A 369 -20.60 1.66 10.89
C ASN A 369 -21.13 0.39 11.62
N PRO A 370 -21.92 0.54 12.70
CA PRO A 370 -22.39 -0.59 13.49
C PRO A 370 -23.17 -1.64 12.69
N PHE A 371 -23.97 -1.21 11.71
CA PHE A 371 -24.75 -2.10 10.85
C PHE A 371 -23.86 -3.04 10.05
N TYR A 372 -22.83 -2.51 9.38
CA TYR A 372 -21.88 -3.33 8.62
C TYR A 372 -21.07 -4.28 9.51
N ARG A 373 -20.69 -3.85 10.72
CA ARG A 373 -19.99 -4.74 11.67
C ARG A 373 -20.87 -5.90 12.13
N ALA A 374 -22.17 -5.68 12.32
CA ALA A 374 -23.10 -6.71 12.78
C ALA A 374 -23.37 -7.78 11.72
N VAL A 375 -23.54 -7.37 10.46
CA VAL A 375 -23.83 -8.29 9.35
C VAL A 375 -22.60 -8.99 8.80
N HIS A 376 -21.41 -8.37 8.91
CA HIS A 376 -20.15 -8.88 8.35
C HIS A 376 -19.89 -10.38 8.57
N PRO A 377 -20.03 -10.96 9.78
CA PRO A 377 -19.68 -12.37 10.02
C PRO A 377 -20.55 -13.37 9.26
N TYR A 378 -21.76 -12.97 8.85
CA TYR A 378 -22.75 -13.85 8.23
C TYR A 378 -22.69 -13.87 6.70
N LEU A 379 -21.84 -13.03 6.10
CA LEU A 379 -21.81 -12.87 4.64
C LEU A 379 -20.92 -13.91 3.98
N PRO A 380 -21.39 -14.58 2.91
CA PRO A 380 -20.60 -15.54 2.16
C PRO A 380 -19.25 -14.99 1.68
N MET A 381 -19.21 -13.73 1.23
CA MET A 381 -17.94 -13.11 0.83
C MET A 381 -16.97 -12.91 1.99
N THR A 382 -17.45 -12.58 3.19
CA THR A 382 -16.58 -12.44 4.37
C THR A 382 -15.86 -13.75 4.66
N VAL A 383 -16.62 -14.86 4.67
CA VAL A 383 -16.08 -16.21 4.93
C VAL A 383 -15.07 -16.61 3.84
N ALA A 384 -15.44 -16.44 2.58
CA ALA A 384 -14.58 -16.75 1.43
C ALA A 384 -13.28 -15.93 1.46
N MET A 385 -13.37 -14.63 1.73
CA MET A 385 -12.23 -13.74 1.82
C MET A 385 -11.31 -14.06 2.99
N ALA A 386 -11.87 -14.36 4.16
CA ALA A 386 -11.08 -14.79 5.31
C ALA A 386 -10.28 -16.05 4.98
N GLY A 387 -10.90 -17.03 4.32
CA GLY A 387 -10.22 -18.27 3.92
C GLY A 387 -9.08 -18.02 2.96
N LEU A 388 -9.30 -17.21 1.91
CA LEU A 388 -8.24 -16.85 0.97
C LEU A 388 -7.12 -16.04 1.65
N ARG A 389 -7.42 -15.18 2.64
CA ARG A 389 -6.37 -14.48 3.42
C ARG A 389 -5.48 -15.48 4.17
N HIS A 390 -6.06 -16.51 4.77
CA HIS A 390 -5.30 -17.58 5.43
C HIS A 390 -4.40 -18.32 4.45
N THR A 391 -4.92 -18.75 3.30
CA THR A 391 -4.10 -19.53 2.35
C THR A 391 -3.09 -18.67 1.58
N ILE A 392 -3.37 -17.38 1.36
CA ILE A 392 -2.51 -16.48 0.58
C ILE A 392 -1.43 -15.83 1.45
N SER A 393 -1.77 -15.35 2.65
CA SER A 393 -0.89 -14.47 3.43
C SER A 393 -0.72 -14.86 4.88
N LEU A 394 -1.78 -15.25 5.60
CA LEU A 394 -1.73 -15.40 7.07
C LEU A 394 -1.23 -16.78 7.55
N GLY A 395 -1.45 -17.84 6.76
CA GLY A 395 -1.30 -19.22 7.21
C GLY A 395 -2.37 -19.63 8.23
N GLY A 396 -2.25 -20.84 8.79
CA GLY A 396 -3.16 -21.36 9.81
C GLY A 396 -4.33 -22.17 9.26
N SER A 397 -5.18 -22.68 10.16
CA SER A 397 -6.26 -23.59 9.79
C SER A 397 -7.44 -22.87 9.12
N ILE A 398 -7.89 -23.42 8.00
CA ILE A 398 -9.11 -23.03 7.29
C ILE A 398 -10.27 -24.03 7.46
N THR A 399 -10.15 -25.01 8.37
CA THR A 399 -11.12 -26.11 8.50
C THR A 399 -12.54 -25.61 8.79
N GLY A 400 -12.70 -24.63 9.68
CA GLY A 400 -14.01 -24.03 9.97
C GLY A 400 -14.64 -23.35 8.74
N ILE A 401 -13.81 -22.68 7.93
CA ILE A 401 -14.22 -21.99 6.71
C ILE A 401 -14.68 -23.00 5.65
N ILE A 402 -13.95 -24.11 5.51
CA ILE A 402 -14.32 -25.21 4.62
C ILE A 402 -15.70 -25.74 5.00
N TRP A 403 -15.96 -26.04 6.28
CA TRP A 403 -17.26 -26.56 6.71
C TRP A 403 -18.42 -25.60 6.46
N ILE A 404 -18.21 -24.29 6.66
CA ILE A 404 -19.23 -23.29 6.35
C ILE A 404 -19.53 -23.27 4.84
N LEU A 405 -18.51 -23.27 3.98
CA LEU A 405 -18.70 -23.26 2.52
C LEU A 405 -19.30 -24.58 2.00
N VAL A 406 -18.91 -25.72 2.57
CA VAL A 406 -19.52 -27.03 2.27
C VAL A 406 -20.99 -27.03 2.68
N GLY A 407 -21.30 -26.59 3.91
CA GLY A 407 -22.67 -26.48 4.40
C GLY A 407 -23.52 -25.58 3.51
N MET A 408 -22.99 -24.42 3.11
CA MET A 408 -23.65 -23.51 2.18
C MET A 408 -23.92 -24.18 0.83
N THR A 409 -22.91 -24.85 0.26
CA THR A 409 -23.06 -25.61 -1.00
C THR A 409 -24.16 -26.65 -0.89
N VAL A 410 -24.15 -27.47 0.17
CA VAL A 410 -25.15 -28.54 0.39
C VAL A 410 -26.55 -27.96 0.54
N VAL A 411 -26.74 -26.96 1.42
CA VAL A 411 -28.07 -26.38 1.70
C VAL A 411 -28.68 -25.79 0.42
N PHE A 412 -27.93 -24.99 -0.33
CA PHE A 412 -28.47 -24.38 -1.55
C PHE A 412 -28.61 -25.40 -2.71
N SER A 413 -27.78 -26.44 -2.75
CA SER A 413 -27.96 -27.56 -3.69
C SER A 413 -29.22 -28.37 -3.41
N LEU A 414 -29.56 -28.59 -2.14
CA LEU A 414 -30.84 -29.20 -1.76
C LEU A 414 -32.02 -28.30 -2.17
N GLY A 415 -31.86 -26.98 -2.06
CA GLY A 415 -32.84 -26.01 -2.57
C GLY A 415 -33.05 -26.08 -4.09
N THR A 416 -31.98 -26.24 -4.88
CA THR A 416 -32.11 -26.44 -6.34
C THR A 416 -32.68 -27.82 -6.68
N LEU A 417 -32.35 -28.86 -5.92
CA LEU A 417 -32.94 -30.20 -6.09
C LEU A 417 -34.45 -30.19 -5.78
N ALA A 418 -34.87 -29.49 -4.72
CA ALA A 418 -36.27 -29.31 -4.36
C ALA A 418 -37.05 -28.58 -5.46
N TYR A 419 -36.44 -27.57 -6.12
CA TYR A 419 -37.03 -26.92 -7.29
C TYR A 419 -37.31 -27.94 -8.41
N PHE A 420 -36.32 -28.78 -8.74
CA PHE A 420 -36.47 -29.81 -9.77
C PHE A 420 -37.54 -30.85 -9.41
N TYR A 421 -37.67 -31.19 -8.13
CA TYR A 421 -38.73 -32.07 -7.64
C TYR A 421 -40.12 -31.45 -7.84
N CYS A 422 -40.30 -30.18 -7.48
CA CYS A 422 -41.60 -29.49 -7.60
C CYS A 422 -42.02 -29.31 -9.07
N HIS A 423 -41.07 -29.04 -9.95
CA HIS A 423 -41.28 -28.79 -11.38
C HIS A 423 -41.11 -30.06 -12.22
N ARG A 424 -41.22 -31.26 -11.64
CA ARG A 424 -40.93 -32.52 -12.35
C ARG A 424 -41.87 -32.82 -13.52
N SER A 425 -43.04 -32.20 -13.54
CA SER A 425 -44.08 -32.34 -14.57
C SER A 425 -43.93 -31.36 -15.73
N ASP A 426 -43.04 -30.38 -15.62
CA ASP A 426 -42.86 -29.35 -16.65
C ASP A 426 -42.30 -29.95 -17.96
N GLU A 427 -42.68 -29.34 -19.08
CA GLU A 427 -42.25 -29.77 -20.41
C GLU A 427 -40.73 -29.74 -20.58
N VAL A 428 -40.23 -30.72 -21.34
CA VAL A 428 -38.82 -30.90 -21.65
C VAL A 428 -38.54 -30.38 -23.05
N VAL A 429 -37.49 -29.58 -23.23
CA VAL A 429 -37.05 -29.13 -24.56
C VAL A 429 -36.20 -30.25 -25.18
N LEU A 430 -36.62 -30.78 -26.34
CA LEU A 430 -36.03 -31.96 -26.99
C LEU A 430 -34.82 -31.66 -27.90
#